data_AF-A0A2I0QID6-F1
#
_entry.id   AF-A0A2I0QID6-F1
#
_cell.length_a   1.000
_cell.length_b   1.000
_cell.length_c   1.000
_cell.angle_alpha   90.00
_cell.angle_beta   90.00
_cell.angle_gamma   90.00
#
_symmetry.space_group_name_H-M   'P 1'
#
loop_
_entity.id
_entity.type
_entity.pdbx_description
1 polymer ?
#
loop_
_entity_poly.entity_id
_entity_poly.type
_entity_poly.pdbx_seq_one_letter_code
_entity_poly.pdbx_strand_id
1 'polypeptide(L)'
;MVLSSFHKLLRSYNSLYSNVNGVYLDSSSNNIIDNNTLVSNSDDGIYLRYSSGNNLTNNTILNSSYGDGIYLAFSTQNILSGNTIRGNLISGVYVDRSDGGNRIYNNTISESTYGVHVDNSGGGMTDNAKNRSYEWYSCNMSNAANYIQGDDNNTEYVLNRTFNYFGRNITKISASTNGFIELLEAGEGCYDCNDYGSTHADGNYRSNMDVIFASNDNLQTIYDSETQYLAICSMDDKIVIELLGSTATDYESTDYQINFQIILYQNGTIEWNFNEMNWANHSYDMFSGLYAKEENFEVTVGYKIKTQGSYYYNQNLSSAVLMGIIEKNNIENNKYGIYLNSSSKNILVNNTLFNNTIGIYSENSNSTVNSNTICGNIQLNFNSTNWQSTYGYNNTCNNSNGWNDSGIEKGCRYRCNGINCDADNDYYVNSSICGGTDCDDNNALINPNTKWYVDNDNDTYGGTTNQTNCNKPSGNWTLTPGDCDDNNKNITNECCTEFDFDNNTAIDIFDAVAALEHLSSGKYISGEGCTARISNNNEIDLMDVFALIHKIVIEG
;
A
#
# COMPACT_ATOMS: atom_id res chain seq x y z
N MET A 1 -29.21 4.83 19.61
CA MET A 1 -29.24 6.26 20.00
C MET A 1 -28.48 7.07 18.96
N VAL A 2 -29.08 8.09 18.34
CA VAL A 2 -28.37 8.98 17.40
C VAL A 2 -27.74 10.11 18.18
N LEU A 3 -26.41 10.17 18.23
CA LEU A 3 -25.69 11.26 18.90
C LEU A 3 -25.28 12.30 17.86
N SER A 4 -26.16 13.27 17.60
CA SER A 4 -25.83 14.44 16.76
C SER A 4 -25.25 15.56 17.63
N SER A 5 -23.92 15.71 17.70
CA SER A 5 -23.19 16.97 17.97
C SER A 5 -21.71 16.73 18.30
N PHE A 6 -20.87 17.72 17.98
CA PHE A 6 -19.50 17.86 18.49
C PHE A 6 -19.46 17.83 20.03
N HIS A 7 -18.51 17.07 20.59
CA HIS A 7 -18.22 16.95 22.02
C HIS A 7 -19.33 16.36 22.90
N LYS A 8 -19.87 15.18 22.53
CA LYS A 8 -20.67 14.36 23.45
C LYS A 8 -19.83 13.22 24.01
N LEU A 9 -19.57 13.27 25.32
CA LEU A 9 -19.09 12.13 26.09
C LEU A 9 -20.26 11.15 26.28
N LEU A 10 -20.19 9.95 25.71
CA LEU A 10 -20.98 8.80 26.18
C LEU A 10 -20.12 7.99 27.18
N ARG A 11 -19.79 8.62 28.31
CA ARG A 11 -19.10 7.99 29.44
C ARG A 11 -20.10 7.61 30.51
N SER A 12 -20.73 6.44 30.44
CA SER A 12 -21.47 5.90 31.60
C SER A 12 -22.23 4.63 31.28
N TYR A 13 -21.62 3.44 31.42
CA TYR A 13 -22.30 2.17 31.71
C TYR A 13 -23.67 1.97 31.01
N ASN A 14 -23.82 2.41 29.75
CA ASN A 14 -25.12 2.41 29.12
C ASN A 14 -25.36 1.01 28.59
N SER A 15 -26.55 0.48 28.85
CA SER A 15 -26.98 -0.79 28.26
C SER A 15 -27.97 -0.51 27.13
N LEU A 16 -27.50 -0.62 25.88
CA LEU A 16 -28.27 -0.32 24.68
C LEU A 16 -28.67 -1.65 24.01
N TYR A 17 -29.95 -2.00 24.09
CA TYR A 17 -30.50 -3.27 23.62
C TYR A 17 -31.47 -3.08 22.45
N SER A 18 -31.42 -3.98 21.46
CA SER A 18 -32.46 -4.11 20.42
C SER A 18 -32.78 -2.82 19.67
N ASN A 19 -31.77 -1.98 19.44
CA ASN A 19 -31.87 -0.84 18.54
C ASN A 19 -31.50 -1.27 17.12
N VAL A 20 -31.73 -0.39 16.13
CA VAL A 20 -31.15 -0.59 14.79
C VAL A 20 -29.63 -0.56 14.90
N ASN A 21 -29.08 0.61 15.21
CA ASN A 21 -27.71 0.77 15.67
C ASN A 21 -27.71 1.06 17.17
N GLY A 22 -26.80 0.45 17.92
CA GLY A 22 -26.63 0.76 19.34
C GLY A 22 -26.24 2.22 19.51
N VAL A 23 -25.09 2.61 18.94
CA VAL A 23 -24.63 4.00 18.81
C VAL A 23 -24.43 4.32 17.33
N TYR A 24 -24.97 5.46 16.87
CA TYR A 24 -24.72 5.98 15.53
C TYR A 24 -24.15 7.40 15.62
N LEU A 25 -22.95 7.58 15.06
CA LEU A 25 -22.27 8.86 14.88
C LEU A 25 -22.21 9.18 13.39
N ASP A 26 -22.75 10.34 13.04
CA ASP A 26 -22.71 10.88 11.68
C ASP A 26 -22.09 12.26 11.74
N SER A 27 -21.03 12.48 10.96
CA SER A 27 -20.33 13.77 10.87
C SER A 27 -19.96 14.32 12.26
N SER A 28 -19.59 13.42 13.18
CA SER A 28 -19.46 13.69 14.61
C SER A 28 -18.08 13.21 15.11
N SER A 29 -17.11 14.10 14.99
CA SER A 29 -15.71 13.84 15.34
C SER A 29 -15.38 14.14 16.81
N ASN A 30 -14.27 13.58 17.31
CA ASN A 30 -13.70 13.87 18.64
C ASN A 30 -14.59 13.53 19.85
N ASN A 31 -15.36 12.45 19.77
CA ASN A 31 -16.19 11.95 20.86
C ASN A 31 -15.52 10.80 21.63
N ILE A 32 -16.04 10.54 22.83
CA ILE A 32 -15.59 9.42 23.68
C ILE A 32 -16.78 8.51 23.93
N ILE A 33 -16.65 7.25 23.52
CA ILE A 33 -17.60 6.16 23.79
C ILE A 33 -16.85 5.16 24.67
N ASP A 34 -17.10 5.21 25.97
CA ASP A 34 -16.32 4.43 26.95
C ASP A 34 -17.22 3.64 27.90
N ASN A 35 -16.87 2.38 28.14
CA ASN A 35 -17.53 1.50 29.12
C ASN A 35 -19.04 1.31 28.87
N ASN A 36 -19.47 1.12 27.62
CA ASN A 36 -20.87 0.83 27.28
C ASN A 36 -21.09 -0.65 26.94
N THR A 37 -22.31 -1.14 27.14
CA THR A 37 -22.75 -2.50 26.79
C THR A 37 -23.82 -2.42 25.71
N LEU A 38 -23.53 -2.92 24.51
CA LEU A 38 -24.41 -2.86 23.34
C LEU A 38 -24.72 -4.29 22.91
N VAL A 39 -25.99 -4.70 22.97
CA VAL A 39 -26.35 -6.11 22.80
C VAL A 39 -27.57 -6.28 21.91
N SER A 40 -27.51 -7.25 21.00
CA SER A 40 -28.65 -7.63 20.15
C SER A 40 -29.24 -6.47 19.37
N ASN A 41 -28.39 -5.58 18.86
CA ASN A 41 -28.82 -4.57 17.90
C ASN A 41 -29.09 -5.24 16.55
N SER A 42 -30.07 -4.73 15.81
CA SER A 42 -30.45 -5.39 14.56
C SER A 42 -29.37 -5.20 13.50
N ASP A 43 -28.75 -4.04 13.42
CA ASP A 43 -27.68 -3.73 12.47
C ASP A 43 -26.33 -3.65 13.22
N ASP A 44 -25.69 -2.49 13.34
CA ASP A 44 -24.37 -2.37 13.98
C ASP A 44 -24.45 -2.14 15.49
N GLY A 45 -23.41 -2.58 16.21
CA GLY A 45 -23.22 -2.18 17.61
C GLY A 45 -22.94 -0.68 17.70
N ILE A 46 -21.85 -0.25 17.06
CA ILE A 46 -21.45 1.15 16.93
C ILE A 46 -21.13 1.44 15.46
N TYR A 47 -21.77 2.46 14.88
CA TYR A 47 -21.49 2.90 13.53
C TYR A 47 -21.04 4.36 13.51
N LEU A 48 -19.86 4.61 12.93
CA LEU A 48 -19.27 5.92 12.66
C LEU A 48 -19.24 6.16 11.15
N ARG A 49 -20.01 7.15 10.68
CA ARG A 49 -19.97 7.68 9.32
C ARG A 49 -19.36 9.07 9.34
N TYR A 50 -18.34 9.34 8.53
CA TYR A 50 -17.68 10.65 8.44
C TYR A 50 -17.25 11.24 9.80
N SER A 51 -16.81 10.39 10.72
CA SER A 51 -16.62 10.71 12.14
C SER A 51 -15.20 10.33 12.58
N SER A 52 -14.29 11.30 12.50
CA SER A 52 -12.87 11.09 12.78
C SER A 52 -12.47 11.42 14.22
N GLY A 53 -11.32 10.94 14.69
CA GLY A 53 -10.75 11.33 15.97
C GLY A 53 -11.53 10.87 17.22
N ASN A 54 -12.42 9.88 17.10
CA ASN A 54 -13.19 9.36 18.24
C ASN A 54 -12.42 8.30 19.02
N ASN A 55 -12.72 8.18 20.30
CA ASN A 55 -12.13 7.19 21.20
C ASN A 55 -13.20 6.22 21.72
N LEU A 56 -13.13 4.97 21.26
CA LEU A 56 -14.03 3.88 21.58
C LEU A 56 -13.29 2.90 22.50
N THR A 57 -13.47 3.04 23.82
CA THR A 57 -12.73 2.27 24.82
C THR A 57 -13.59 1.39 25.70
N ASN A 58 -13.11 0.19 26.03
CA ASN A 58 -13.73 -0.68 27.04
C ASN A 58 -15.23 -0.99 26.82
N ASN A 59 -15.71 -0.97 25.58
CA ASN A 59 -17.11 -1.30 25.28
C ASN A 59 -17.28 -2.80 25.10
N THR A 60 -18.44 -3.31 25.51
CA THR A 60 -18.86 -4.70 25.33
C THR A 60 -19.95 -4.73 24.27
N ILE A 61 -19.67 -5.31 23.10
CA ILE A 61 -20.55 -5.30 21.93
C ILE A 61 -20.87 -6.74 21.53
N LEU A 62 -22.13 -7.14 21.64
CA LEU A 62 -22.55 -8.53 21.52
C LEU A 62 -23.72 -8.72 20.56
N ASN A 63 -23.63 -9.74 19.71
CA ASN A 63 -24.77 -10.32 18.99
C ASN A 63 -25.55 -9.36 18.07
N SER A 64 -24.86 -8.45 17.37
CA SER A 64 -25.44 -7.68 16.27
C SER A 64 -25.94 -8.61 15.16
N SER A 65 -27.22 -8.52 14.81
CA SER A 65 -27.94 -9.57 14.08
C SER A 65 -27.80 -9.52 12.57
N TYR A 66 -27.58 -8.34 11.99
CA TYR A 66 -27.41 -8.14 10.55
C TYR A 66 -26.12 -7.38 10.20
N GLY A 67 -25.53 -6.64 11.15
CA GLY A 67 -24.37 -5.79 10.90
C GLY A 67 -23.10 -6.21 11.66
N ASP A 68 -22.21 -5.25 11.82
CA ASP A 68 -20.92 -5.34 12.46
C ASP A 68 -20.99 -5.03 13.97
N GLY A 69 -19.92 -5.39 14.70
CA GLY A 69 -19.74 -4.90 16.07
C GLY A 69 -19.46 -3.40 16.08
N ILE A 70 -18.39 -3.00 15.38
CA ILE A 70 -18.05 -1.59 15.15
C ILE A 70 -17.80 -1.38 13.66
N TYR A 71 -18.51 -0.42 13.06
CA TYR A 71 -18.31 -0.02 11.67
C TYR A 71 -17.77 1.41 11.59
N LEU A 72 -16.63 1.59 10.93
CA LEU A 72 -16.03 2.88 10.57
C LEU A 72 -16.12 3.08 9.06
N ALA A 73 -16.97 4.00 8.60
CA ALA A 73 -17.08 4.41 7.20
C ALA A 73 -16.55 5.83 7.02
N PHE A 74 -15.58 6.02 6.13
CA PHE A 74 -14.97 7.33 5.85
C PHE A 74 -14.53 8.08 7.12
N SER A 75 -14.00 7.35 8.10
CA SER A 75 -13.81 7.82 9.48
C SER A 75 -12.39 7.51 9.94
N THR A 76 -11.56 8.52 10.11
CA THR A 76 -10.10 8.37 10.26
C THR A 76 -9.61 8.78 11.64
N GLN A 77 -8.38 8.40 12.01
CA GLN A 77 -7.79 8.76 13.30
C GLN A 77 -8.60 8.33 14.54
N ASN A 78 -9.45 7.30 14.43
CA ASN A 78 -10.21 6.76 15.55
C ASN A 78 -9.36 5.77 16.36
N ILE A 79 -9.57 5.76 17.67
CA ILE A 79 -8.92 4.83 18.60
C ILE A 79 -9.95 3.84 19.11
N LEU A 80 -9.74 2.55 18.82
CA LEU A 80 -10.56 1.45 19.32
C LEU A 80 -9.69 0.59 20.24
N SER A 81 -9.95 0.62 21.56
CA SER A 81 -9.12 -0.16 22.49
C SER A 81 -9.80 -0.75 23.71
N GLY A 82 -9.37 -1.95 24.11
CA GLY A 82 -9.92 -2.63 25.28
C GLY A 82 -11.36 -3.12 25.10
N ASN A 83 -11.90 -3.11 23.87
CA ASN A 83 -13.27 -3.52 23.61
C ASN A 83 -13.38 -5.06 23.57
N THR A 84 -14.52 -5.57 24.04
CA THR A 84 -14.92 -6.97 23.89
C THR A 84 -16.03 -7.07 22.86
N ILE A 85 -15.76 -7.67 21.71
CA ILE A 85 -16.65 -7.68 20.55
C ILE A 85 -16.92 -9.13 20.16
N ARG A 86 -18.16 -9.60 20.28
CA ARG A 86 -18.45 -11.03 20.11
C ARG A 86 -19.80 -11.35 19.47
N GLY A 87 -19.82 -12.34 18.58
CA GLY A 87 -21.06 -12.91 18.05
C GLY A 87 -21.79 -12.01 17.05
N ASN A 88 -21.10 -11.03 16.45
CA ASN A 88 -21.69 -10.13 15.45
C ASN A 88 -21.64 -10.80 14.07
N LEU A 89 -22.71 -10.70 13.28
CA LEU A 89 -22.89 -11.53 12.09
C LEU A 89 -21.77 -11.34 11.04
N ILE A 90 -21.48 -10.08 10.69
CA ILE A 90 -20.54 -9.75 9.61
C ILE A 90 -19.13 -9.64 10.19
N SER A 91 -18.76 -8.49 10.75
CA SER A 91 -17.44 -8.24 11.31
C SER A 91 -17.49 -7.91 12.80
N GLY A 92 -16.41 -8.22 13.52
CA GLY A 92 -16.18 -7.61 14.82
C GLY A 92 -15.92 -6.12 14.67
N VAL A 93 -14.92 -5.78 13.85
CA VAL A 93 -14.63 -4.40 13.45
C VAL A 93 -14.54 -4.33 11.93
N TYR A 94 -15.29 -3.42 11.32
CA TYR A 94 -15.23 -3.11 9.90
C TYR A 94 -14.71 -1.68 9.68
N VAL A 95 -13.71 -1.54 8.81
CA VAL A 95 -13.06 -0.29 8.42
C VAL A 95 -13.20 -0.15 6.91
N ASP A 96 -14.12 0.68 6.45
CA ASP A 96 -14.40 0.93 5.04
C ASP A 96 -14.00 2.34 4.65
N ARG A 97 -13.21 2.47 3.58
CA ARG A 97 -12.73 3.74 3.01
C ARG A 97 -12.26 4.74 4.08
N SER A 98 -11.65 4.22 5.13
CA SER A 98 -11.29 4.96 6.35
C SER A 98 -9.79 5.11 6.42
N ASP A 99 -9.30 5.86 5.43
CA ASP A 99 -7.91 5.96 5.05
C ASP A 99 -7.04 6.67 6.10
N GLY A 100 -6.31 5.84 6.86
CA GLY A 100 -5.19 6.26 7.70
C GLY A 100 -5.53 6.64 9.13
N GLY A 101 -4.55 6.44 10.02
CA GLY A 101 -4.57 6.90 11.42
C GLY A 101 -5.50 6.16 12.38
N ASN A 102 -6.38 5.27 11.90
CA ASN A 102 -7.18 4.43 12.78
C ASN A 102 -6.29 3.44 13.54
N ARG A 103 -6.46 3.35 14.85
CA ARG A 103 -5.69 2.46 15.73
C ARG A 103 -6.61 1.51 16.47
N ILE A 104 -6.56 0.23 16.11
CA ILE A 104 -7.33 -0.85 16.71
C ILE A 104 -6.35 -1.65 17.59
N TYR A 105 -6.45 -1.54 18.92
CA TYR A 105 -5.51 -2.21 19.80
C TYR A 105 -6.06 -2.76 21.11
N ASN A 106 -5.46 -3.85 21.61
CA ASN A 106 -5.88 -4.51 22.86
C ASN A 106 -7.38 -4.88 22.89
N ASN A 107 -7.99 -5.21 21.75
CA ASN A 107 -9.38 -5.67 21.71
C ASN A 107 -9.44 -7.20 21.75
N THR A 108 -10.54 -7.75 22.28
CA THR A 108 -10.88 -9.16 22.19
C THR A 108 -12.06 -9.32 21.22
N ILE A 109 -11.85 -10.03 20.11
CA ILE A 109 -12.80 -10.12 19.00
C ILE A 109 -13.05 -11.59 18.66
N SER A 110 -14.31 -12.04 18.67
CA SER A 110 -14.61 -13.43 18.35
C SER A 110 -16.01 -13.70 17.80
N GLU A 111 -16.19 -14.89 17.23
CA GLU A 111 -17.49 -15.42 16.78
C GLU A 111 -18.17 -14.55 15.69
N SER A 112 -17.39 -13.98 14.77
CA SER A 112 -17.87 -13.22 13.60
C SER A 112 -17.40 -13.83 12.27
N THR A 113 -17.97 -13.41 11.13
CA THR A 113 -17.43 -13.82 9.83
C THR A 113 -16.01 -13.27 9.66
N TYR A 114 -15.83 -11.98 9.96
CA TYR A 114 -14.53 -11.31 9.97
C TYR A 114 -14.22 -10.82 11.38
N GLY A 115 -13.04 -11.07 11.93
CA GLY A 115 -12.64 -10.45 13.20
C GLY A 115 -12.44 -8.95 13.00
N VAL A 116 -11.42 -8.61 12.21
CA VAL A 116 -11.20 -7.25 11.70
C VAL A 116 -11.24 -7.28 10.17
N HIS A 117 -12.15 -6.52 9.58
CA HIS A 117 -12.29 -6.35 8.14
C HIS A 117 -11.84 -4.93 7.77
N VAL A 118 -10.89 -4.82 6.86
CA VAL A 118 -10.39 -3.55 6.32
C VAL A 118 -10.59 -3.58 4.81
N ASP A 119 -11.45 -2.70 4.30
CA ASP A 119 -11.79 -2.63 2.88
C ASP A 119 -11.55 -1.22 2.34
N ASN A 120 -10.97 -1.17 1.13
CA ASN A 120 -10.58 0.07 0.44
C ASN A 120 -9.89 1.08 1.35
N SER A 121 -9.06 0.61 2.29
CA SER A 121 -8.51 1.43 3.38
C SER A 121 -7.02 1.21 3.58
N GLY A 122 -6.27 2.29 3.73
CA GLY A 122 -5.01 2.27 4.47
C GLY A 122 -3.95 3.20 3.88
N GLY A 123 -3.92 4.40 4.45
CA GLY A 123 -2.90 5.39 4.14
C GLY A 123 -3.13 6.14 2.82
N GLY A 124 -4.36 6.15 2.31
CA GLY A 124 -4.85 7.39 1.71
C GLY A 124 -4.76 8.50 2.77
N MET A 125 -4.37 9.69 2.36
CA MET A 125 -4.15 10.77 3.31
C MET A 125 -5.44 11.57 3.39
N THR A 126 -6.30 11.28 4.38
CA THR A 126 -7.40 12.18 4.71
C THR A 126 -6.91 13.22 5.72
N ASP A 127 -6.99 14.51 5.38
CA ASP A 127 -6.72 15.62 6.31
C ASP A 127 -7.95 16.55 6.37
N ASN A 128 -8.01 17.39 7.40
CA ASN A 128 -9.07 18.39 7.53
C ASN A 128 -8.51 19.78 7.26
N ALA A 129 -9.27 20.61 6.53
CA ALA A 129 -8.91 22.01 6.40
C ALA A 129 -8.92 22.69 7.79
N LYS A 130 -7.97 23.59 8.01
CA LYS A 130 -7.83 24.32 9.28
C LYS A 130 -8.66 25.61 9.22
N ASN A 131 -9.33 25.94 10.32
CA ASN A 131 -10.00 27.23 10.47
C ASN A 131 -8.98 28.38 10.45
N ARG A 132 -9.35 29.49 9.81
CA ARG A 132 -8.64 30.77 9.92
C ARG A 132 -9.61 31.93 10.15
N SER A 133 -9.06 33.13 10.35
CA SER A 133 -9.88 34.34 10.40
C SER A 133 -10.61 34.53 9.07
N TYR A 134 -11.88 34.91 9.14
CA TYR A 134 -12.71 35.11 7.95
C TYR A 134 -12.15 36.23 7.06
N GLU A 135 -12.02 35.93 5.78
CA GLU A 135 -11.61 36.86 4.74
C GLU A 135 -12.56 36.71 3.53
N TRP A 136 -12.81 37.83 2.83
CA TRP A 136 -13.60 37.84 1.61
C TRP A 136 -12.91 38.71 0.56
N TYR A 137 -12.74 38.18 -0.63
CA TYR A 137 -12.05 38.87 -1.70
C TYR A 137 -13.04 39.49 -2.68
N SER A 138 -12.72 40.67 -3.22
CA SER A 138 -13.58 41.30 -4.23
C SER A 138 -13.41 40.59 -5.57
N CYS A 139 -14.23 39.59 -5.84
CA CYS A 139 -14.36 38.93 -7.13
C CYS A 139 -15.82 38.90 -7.53
N ASN A 140 -16.15 39.27 -8.77
CA ASN A 140 -17.50 39.15 -9.34
C ASN A 140 -17.42 39.40 -10.85
N MET A 141 -18.55 39.31 -11.55
CA MET A 141 -18.61 39.52 -13.00
C MET A 141 -18.02 40.86 -13.49
N SER A 142 -18.03 41.91 -12.68
CA SER A 142 -17.53 43.23 -13.12
C SER A 142 -16.00 43.34 -13.15
N ASN A 143 -15.30 42.46 -12.42
CA ASN A 143 -13.84 42.52 -12.28
C ASN A 143 -13.16 41.16 -12.52
N ALA A 144 -13.89 40.14 -12.97
CA ALA A 144 -13.36 38.82 -13.27
C ALA A 144 -12.52 38.82 -14.56
N ALA A 145 -11.48 37.99 -14.56
CA ALA A 145 -10.69 37.70 -15.76
C ALA A 145 -11.44 36.74 -16.70
N ASN A 146 -12.29 35.88 -16.14
CA ASN A 146 -13.21 35.01 -16.87
C ASN A 146 -14.47 34.81 -16.00
N TYR A 147 -15.64 34.77 -16.60
CA TYR A 147 -16.87 34.40 -15.90
C TYR A 147 -17.81 33.66 -16.83
N ILE A 148 -18.64 32.80 -16.25
CA ILE A 148 -19.70 32.07 -16.93
C ILE A 148 -21.00 32.16 -16.12
N GLN A 149 -22.12 31.98 -16.81
CA GLN A 149 -23.47 31.96 -16.27
C GLN A 149 -24.25 30.84 -16.93
N GLY A 150 -25.34 30.39 -16.31
CA GLY A 150 -26.20 29.33 -16.83
C GLY A 150 -25.85 27.96 -16.28
N ASP A 151 -26.88 27.13 -16.12
CA ASP A 151 -26.78 25.83 -15.45
C ASP A 151 -25.92 24.84 -16.24
N ASP A 152 -25.20 23.98 -15.52
CA ASP A 152 -24.32 22.94 -16.09
C ASP A 152 -23.26 23.48 -17.07
N ASN A 153 -22.85 24.74 -16.92
CA ASN A 153 -21.83 25.36 -17.76
C ASN A 153 -20.44 25.24 -17.14
N ASN A 154 -19.42 25.24 -18.01
CA ASN A 154 -18.03 25.17 -17.61
C ASN A 154 -17.14 26.13 -18.39
N THR A 155 -15.94 26.36 -17.86
CA THR A 155 -14.90 27.11 -18.56
C THR A 155 -13.52 26.61 -18.19
N GLU A 156 -12.66 26.47 -19.20
CA GLU A 156 -11.23 26.29 -18.97
C GLU A 156 -10.56 27.68 -18.85
N TYR A 157 -9.77 27.87 -17.81
CA TYR A 157 -9.02 29.09 -17.58
C TYR A 157 -7.53 28.79 -17.42
N VAL A 158 -6.71 29.37 -18.30
CA VAL A 158 -5.25 29.29 -18.22
C VAL A 158 -4.78 30.21 -17.09
N LEU A 159 -4.07 29.64 -16.13
CA LEU A 159 -3.57 30.39 -14.98
C LEU A 159 -2.47 31.35 -15.45
N ASN A 160 -2.49 32.58 -14.96
CA ASN A 160 -1.44 33.56 -15.26
C ASN A 160 -0.06 33.16 -14.68
N ARG A 161 -0.06 32.23 -13.72
CA ARG A 161 1.08 31.63 -13.03
C ARG A 161 0.72 30.21 -12.62
N THR A 162 1.71 29.32 -12.53
CA THR A 162 1.46 27.95 -12.10
C THR A 162 1.03 27.88 -10.64
N PHE A 163 0.08 27.01 -10.35
CA PHE A 163 -0.31 26.64 -9.00
C PHE A 163 0.41 25.33 -8.63
N ASN A 164 1.13 25.34 -7.50
CA ASN A 164 1.79 24.13 -7.03
C ASN A 164 0.76 23.23 -6.34
N TYR A 165 0.55 22.02 -6.83
CA TYR A 165 -0.37 21.04 -6.24
C TYR A 165 0.40 19.73 -6.02
N PHE A 166 0.66 19.38 -4.76
CA PHE A 166 1.49 18.25 -4.35
C PHE A 166 2.83 18.13 -5.11
N GLY A 167 3.48 19.28 -5.40
CA GLY A 167 4.74 19.33 -6.14
C GLY A 167 4.61 19.37 -7.67
N ARG A 168 3.38 19.24 -8.18
CA ARG A 168 3.03 19.33 -9.61
C ARG A 168 2.67 20.76 -9.97
N ASN A 169 2.87 21.13 -11.23
CA ASN A 169 2.65 22.49 -11.73
C ASN A 169 1.36 22.54 -12.54
N ILE A 170 0.29 22.96 -11.87
CA ILE A 170 -1.01 23.19 -12.49
C ILE A 170 -0.93 24.47 -13.33
N THR A 171 -1.31 24.38 -14.60
CA THR A 171 -1.23 25.50 -15.56
C THR A 171 -2.60 26.01 -15.98
N LYS A 172 -3.64 25.21 -15.78
CA LYS A 172 -5.01 25.47 -16.23
C LYS A 172 -5.98 24.87 -15.21
N ILE A 173 -7.16 25.45 -15.10
CA ILE A 173 -8.28 24.88 -14.35
C ILE A 173 -9.48 24.73 -15.27
N SER A 174 -10.28 23.68 -15.06
CA SER A 174 -11.62 23.55 -15.65
C SER A 174 -12.64 23.75 -14.53
N ALA A 175 -13.35 24.89 -14.56
CA ALA A 175 -14.28 25.27 -13.50
C ALA A 175 -15.72 25.20 -14.02
N SER A 176 -16.57 24.51 -13.26
CA SER A 176 -17.99 24.29 -13.57
C SER A 176 -18.88 25.07 -12.60
N THR A 177 -20.02 25.58 -13.11
CA THR A 177 -21.07 26.20 -12.30
C THR A 177 -21.64 25.26 -11.24
N ASN A 178 -21.45 23.95 -11.40
CA ASN A 178 -21.94 22.92 -10.47
C ASN A 178 -21.02 22.74 -9.25
N GLY A 179 -20.00 23.60 -9.07
CA GLY A 179 -19.12 23.53 -7.90
C GLY A 179 -17.95 22.55 -8.04
N PHE A 180 -17.52 22.30 -9.27
CA PHE A 180 -16.41 21.40 -9.57
C PHE A 180 -15.27 22.17 -10.25
N ILE A 181 -14.03 21.95 -9.76
CA ILE A 181 -12.82 22.56 -10.33
C ILE A 181 -11.76 21.48 -10.54
N GLU A 182 -11.53 21.08 -11.80
CA GLU A 182 -10.44 20.18 -12.18
C GLU A 182 -9.13 20.97 -12.32
N LEU A 183 -8.05 20.43 -11.78
CA LEU A 183 -6.70 20.99 -11.87
C LEU A 183 -5.95 20.28 -13.00
N LEU A 184 -5.39 21.06 -13.95
CA LEU A 184 -4.79 20.53 -15.17
C LEU A 184 -3.33 20.95 -15.34
N GLU A 185 -2.45 19.96 -15.55
CA GLU A 185 -1.06 20.12 -15.92
C GLU A 185 -0.89 20.52 -17.40
N ALA A 186 0.33 20.84 -17.80
CA ALA A 186 0.62 21.26 -19.18
C ALA A 186 0.33 20.14 -20.18
N GLY A 187 -0.61 20.37 -21.10
CA GLY A 187 -1.00 19.41 -22.13
C GLY A 187 -2.19 18.54 -21.75
N GLU A 188 -2.72 18.67 -20.53
CA GLU A 188 -3.93 17.99 -20.13
C GLU A 188 -5.19 18.71 -20.64
N GLY A 189 -6.16 17.89 -21.07
CA GLY A 189 -7.51 18.32 -21.34
C GLY A 189 -8.41 17.89 -20.18
N CYS A 190 -9.44 18.67 -19.92
CA CYS A 190 -10.47 18.32 -18.96
C CYS A 190 -11.08 16.94 -19.23
N TYR A 191 -11.20 16.10 -18.20
CA TYR A 191 -11.64 14.71 -18.31
C TYR A 191 -13.16 14.57 -18.29
N ASP A 192 -13.86 15.33 -17.44
CA ASP A 192 -15.33 15.43 -17.44
C ASP A 192 -15.80 16.86 -17.21
N CYS A 193 -16.10 17.52 -18.31
CA CYS A 193 -16.25 18.96 -18.36
C CYS A 193 -17.64 19.45 -17.99
N ASN A 194 -18.69 18.64 -18.18
CA ASN A 194 -20.09 19.12 -18.24
C ASN A 194 -21.01 18.36 -17.27
N ASP A 195 -20.51 18.06 -16.06
CA ASP A 195 -21.08 17.16 -15.04
C ASP A 195 -22.56 16.77 -15.18
N TYR A 196 -22.83 15.46 -15.23
CA TYR A 196 -24.17 14.87 -15.12
C TYR A 196 -24.23 13.73 -14.10
N GLY A 197 -23.29 13.64 -13.16
CA GLY A 197 -23.31 12.52 -12.22
C GLY A 197 -22.39 12.69 -11.02
N SER A 198 -23.02 13.20 -9.95
CA SER A 198 -22.66 13.01 -8.54
C SER A 198 -21.38 13.71 -8.07
N THR A 199 -21.53 14.97 -7.67
CA THR A 199 -20.64 15.64 -6.71
C THR A 199 -20.65 14.86 -5.39
N HIS A 200 -19.64 14.02 -5.13
CA HIS A 200 -19.36 13.34 -3.84
C HIS A 200 -20.50 12.53 -3.16
N ALA A 201 -21.68 12.37 -3.76
CA ALA A 201 -22.73 11.50 -3.22
C ALA A 201 -22.22 10.05 -3.11
N ASP A 202 -22.11 9.57 -1.87
CA ASP A 202 -21.73 8.21 -1.48
C ASP A 202 -20.27 7.78 -1.77
N GLY A 203 -19.33 8.72 -1.85
CA GLY A 203 -17.91 8.38 -2.05
C GLY A 203 -17.64 7.69 -3.38
N ASN A 204 -18.51 7.88 -4.38
CA ASN A 204 -18.26 7.45 -5.75
C ASN A 204 -17.30 8.44 -6.41
N TYR A 205 -16.01 8.16 -6.31
CA TYR A 205 -15.01 8.79 -7.16
C TYR A 205 -15.33 8.44 -8.62
N ARG A 206 -15.37 9.43 -9.52
CA ARG A 206 -14.91 9.17 -10.88
C ARG A 206 -13.40 9.08 -10.78
N SER A 207 -12.88 7.86 -10.87
CA SER A 207 -11.54 7.40 -10.47
C SER A 207 -10.34 8.06 -11.20
N ASN A 208 -10.48 9.27 -11.76
CA ASN A 208 -9.54 9.80 -12.74
C ASN A 208 -9.10 11.27 -12.65
N MET A 209 -9.54 12.10 -11.69
CA MET A 209 -9.25 13.56 -11.72
C MET A 209 -8.67 14.14 -10.42
N ASP A 210 -7.82 15.17 -10.54
CA ASP A 210 -7.48 16.10 -9.47
C ASP A 210 -8.52 17.21 -9.38
N VAL A 211 -9.22 17.27 -8.26
CA VAL A 211 -10.41 18.12 -8.14
C VAL A 211 -10.43 18.85 -6.82
N ILE A 212 -10.90 20.10 -6.88
CA ILE A 212 -11.35 20.87 -5.73
C ILE A 212 -12.88 20.93 -5.76
N PHE A 213 -13.51 20.45 -4.70
CA PHE A 213 -14.95 20.42 -4.52
C PHE A 213 -15.45 21.66 -3.81
N ALA A 214 -16.59 22.12 -4.26
CA ALA A 214 -17.24 23.32 -3.78
C ALA A 214 -18.59 23.04 -3.09
N SER A 215 -19.36 22.07 -3.59
CA SER A 215 -20.62 21.55 -3.00
C SER A 215 -20.73 20.02 -3.13
N ASN A 216 -21.60 19.41 -2.32
CA ASN A 216 -21.97 17.98 -2.38
C ASN A 216 -23.16 17.72 -3.31
N ASP A 217 -23.72 18.78 -3.88
CA ASP A 217 -24.99 18.76 -4.60
C ASP A 217 -24.88 19.67 -5.83
N ASN A 218 -25.81 19.47 -6.77
CA ASN A 218 -25.85 20.24 -8.00
C ASN A 218 -26.17 21.70 -7.69
N LEU A 219 -25.15 22.55 -7.77
CA LEU A 219 -25.32 24.00 -7.72
C LEU A 219 -26.07 24.43 -8.98
N GLN A 220 -27.38 24.62 -8.83
CA GLN A 220 -28.22 25.17 -9.86
C GLN A 220 -27.98 26.66 -10.02
N THR A 221 -27.71 27.07 -11.26
CA THR A 221 -27.92 28.46 -11.66
C THR A 221 -29.20 28.56 -12.48
N ILE A 222 -30.22 29.21 -11.92
CA ILE A 222 -31.55 29.32 -12.52
C ILE A 222 -31.40 29.92 -13.92
N TYR A 223 -31.93 29.20 -14.92
CA TYR A 223 -32.09 29.72 -16.28
C TYR A 223 -32.78 31.09 -16.21
N ASP A 224 -32.08 32.14 -16.69
CA ASP A 224 -32.56 33.53 -16.81
C ASP A 224 -32.40 34.46 -15.59
N SER A 225 -31.62 34.11 -14.55
CA SER A 225 -31.22 35.11 -13.54
C SER A 225 -29.88 35.77 -13.90
N GLU A 226 -29.87 37.09 -14.15
CA GLU A 226 -28.65 37.88 -14.36
C GLU A 226 -27.73 37.94 -13.11
N THR A 227 -28.12 37.27 -12.02
CA THR A 227 -27.54 37.40 -10.69
C THR A 227 -26.66 36.24 -10.25
N GLN A 228 -26.71 35.09 -10.92
CA GLN A 228 -25.90 33.91 -10.59
C GLN A 228 -24.76 33.73 -11.59
N TYR A 229 -23.59 33.29 -11.12
CA TYR A 229 -22.37 33.19 -11.91
C TYR A 229 -21.29 32.33 -11.25
N LEU A 230 -20.34 31.90 -12.07
CA LEU A 230 -18.98 31.54 -11.65
C LEU A 230 -18.02 32.59 -12.21
N ALA A 231 -17.21 33.19 -11.34
CA ALA A 231 -16.25 34.24 -11.68
C ALA A 231 -14.83 33.85 -11.23
N ILE A 232 -13.87 33.96 -12.14
CA ILE A 232 -12.46 33.71 -11.89
C ILE A 232 -11.72 35.04 -11.93
N CYS A 233 -11.21 35.46 -10.78
CA CYS A 233 -10.43 36.67 -10.63
C CYS A 233 -8.96 36.32 -10.40
N SER A 234 -8.10 36.92 -11.23
CA SER A 234 -6.66 36.75 -11.11
C SER A 234 -6.06 37.91 -10.33
N MET A 235 -5.41 37.61 -9.19
CA MET A 235 -4.74 38.58 -8.32
C MET A 235 -3.23 38.30 -8.29
N ASP A 236 -2.44 39.17 -7.66
CA ASP A 236 -0.97 39.11 -7.71
C ASP A 236 -0.38 37.78 -7.20
N ASP A 237 -0.93 37.23 -6.11
CA ASP A 237 -0.41 36.06 -5.38
C ASP A 237 -1.38 34.86 -5.36
N LYS A 238 -2.58 35.02 -5.94
CA LYS A 238 -3.67 34.03 -5.88
C LYS A 238 -4.66 34.14 -7.03
N ILE A 239 -5.41 33.06 -7.22
CA ILE A 239 -6.62 33.03 -8.03
C ILE A 239 -7.81 32.89 -7.10
N VAL A 240 -8.81 33.74 -7.26
CA VAL A 240 -10.07 33.68 -6.51
C VAL A 240 -11.16 33.23 -7.46
N ILE A 241 -11.86 32.17 -7.09
CA ILE A 241 -12.95 31.59 -7.86
C ILE A 241 -14.19 31.77 -7.01
N GLU A 242 -15.05 32.72 -7.38
CA GLU A 242 -16.30 32.99 -6.70
C GLU A 242 -17.44 32.26 -7.40
N LEU A 243 -18.26 31.58 -6.61
CA LEU A 243 -19.46 30.92 -7.07
C LEU A 243 -20.65 31.52 -6.35
N LEU A 244 -21.58 32.03 -7.15
CA LEU A 244 -22.87 32.56 -6.71
C LEU A 244 -23.98 31.79 -7.40
N GLY A 245 -24.67 30.94 -6.65
CA GLY A 245 -25.68 30.04 -7.19
C GLY A 245 -26.80 29.76 -6.20
N SER A 246 -27.50 28.66 -6.43
CA SER A 246 -28.49 28.08 -5.53
C SER A 246 -28.31 26.56 -5.55
N THR A 247 -28.82 25.86 -4.54
CA THR A 247 -28.92 24.40 -4.59
C THR A 247 -30.35 24.01 -4.26
N ALA A 248 -30.82 22.92 -4.83
CA ALA A 248 -32.15 22.38 -4.58
C ALA A 248 -32.02 20.96 -4.05
N THR A 249 -32.29 20.72 -2.76
CA THR A 249 -32.35 19.36 -2.24
C THR A 249 -33.48 19.12 -1.25
N ASP A 250 -33.98 17.89 -1.33
CA ASP A 250 -34.75 17.13 -0.35
C ASP A 250 -36.10 17.74 0.10
N TYR A 251 -37.12 17.56 -0.75
CA TYR A 251 -38.55 17.79 -0.48
C TYR A 251 -39.06 19.24 -0.37
N GLU A 252 -38.22 20.26 -0.51
CA GLU A 252 -38.65 21.67 -0.44
C GLU A 252 -38.41 22.38 -1.77
N SER A 253 -39.45 23.02 -2.32
CA SER A 253 -39.47 23.63 -3.67
C SER A 253 -38.92 25.07 -3.72
N THR A 254 -37.96 25.42 -2.86
CA THR A 254 -37.47 26.82 -2.74
C THR A 254 -35.96 26.91 -2.92
N ASP A 255 -35.54 27.64 -3.94
CA ASP A 255 -34.15 27.98 -4.23
C ASP A 255 -33.62 28.98 -3.18
N TYR A 256 -32.59 28.60 -2.44
CA TYR A 256 -31.86 29.54 -1.57
C TYR A 256 -30.47 29.83 -2.14
N GLN A 257 -30.07 31.09 -2.02
CA GLN A 257 -28.80 31.57 -2.53
C GLN A 257 -27.61 31.00 -1.72
N ILE A 258 -26.56 30.63 -2.43
CA ILE A 258 -25.28 30.19 -1.88
C ILE A 258 -24.18 31.05 -2.50
N ASN A 259 -23.30 31.62 -1.66
CA ASN A 259 -22.17 32.43 -2.07
C ASN A 259 -20.90 32.03 -1.31
N PHE A 260 -19.89 31.56 -2.05
CA PHE A 260 -18.61 31.17 -1.49
C PHE A 260 -17.46 31.36 -2.50
N GLN A 261 -16.22 31.27 -2.00
CA GLN A 261 -15.01 31.37 -2.80
C GLN A 261 -14.09 30.18 -2.57
N ILE A 262 -13.41 29.77 -3.63
CA ILE A 262 -12.23 28.90 -3.59
C ILE A 262 -11.02 29.74 -4.01
N ILE A 263 -9.96 29.70 -3.22
CA ILE A 263 -8.76 30.51 -3.42
C ILE A 263 -7.55 29.59 -3.57
N LEU A 264 -6.83 29.78 -4.67
CA LEU A 264 -5.60 29.05 -4.98
C LEU A 264 -4.40 29.99 -4.80
N TYR A 265 -3.60 29.77 -3.76
CA TYR A 265 -2.37 30.54 -3.55
C TYR A 265 -1.19 29.85 -4.23
N GLN A 266 -0.29 30.62 -4.84
CA GLN A 266 0.89 30.08 -5.54
C GLN A 266 1.78 29.16 -4.69
N ASN A 267 1.75 29.31 -3.37
CA ASN A 267 2.51 28.48 -2.43
C ASN A 267 1.88 27.09 -2.15
N GLY A 268 0.83 26.71 -2.89
CA GLY A 268 0.11 25.44 -2.72
C GLY A 268 -0.90 25.43 -1.58
N THR A 269 -1.28 26.61 -1.06
CA THR A 269 -2.41 26.72 -0.14
C THR A 269 -3.71 26.80 -0.93
N ILE A 270 -4.71 26.04 -0.50
CA ILE A 270 -6.09 26.12 -0.97
C ILE A 270 -6.95 26.62 0.18
N GLU A 271 -7.83 27.58 -0.08
CA GLU A 271 -8.73 28.16 0.92
C GLU A 271 -10.16 28.20 0.41
N TRP A 272 -11.10 27.92 1.32
CA TRP A 272 -12.54 27.99 1.09
C TRP A 272 -13.14 29.04 2.01
N ASN A 273 -13.80 30.03 1.43
CA ASN A 273 -14.46 31.12 2.15
C ASN A 273 -15.96 31.04 1.93
N PHE A 274 -16.72 30.90 3.00
CA PHE A 274 -18.17 30.78 2.96
C PHE A 274 -18.79 32.09 3.45
N ASN A 275 -19.57 32.76 2.60
CA ASN A 275 -20.13 34.09 2.90
C ASN A 275 -21.62 34.04 3.23
N GLU A 276 -22.44 33.61 2.26
CA GLU A 276 -23.89 33.64 2.40
C GLU A 276 -24.49 32.27 2.09
N MET A 277 -25.28 31.77 3.03
CA MET A 277 -26.01 30.53 2.90
C MET A 277 -27.18 30.49 3.89
N ASN A 278 -28.26 29.80 3.53
CA ASN A 278 -29.23 29.32 4.53
C ASN A 278 -28.65 28.13 5.32
N TRP A 279 -27.84 28.45 6.34
CA TRP A 279 -27.07 27.49 7.15
C TRP A 279 -27.90 26.42 7.87
N ALA A 280 -29.19 26.65 8.09
CA ALA A 280 -30.06 25.70 8.76
C ALA A 280 -30.57 24.61 7.80
N ASN A 281 -30.87 25.00 6.56
CA ASN A 281 -31.48 24.12 5.56
C ASN A 281 -30.43 23.35 4.75
N HIS A 282 -29.28 23.97 4.44
CA HIS A 282 -28.27 23.35 3.57
C HIS A 282 -27.05 22.82 4.30
N SER A 283 -27.23 22.48 5.58
CA SER A 283 -26.13 22.09 6.44
C SER A 283 -25.49 20.74 6.08
N TYR A 284 -26.03 20.03 5.08
CA TYR A 284 -25.52 18.76 4.52
C TYR A 284 -25.20 18.85 3.01
N ASP A 285 -25.52 19.97 2.36
CA ASP A 285 -25.36 20.14 0.91
C ASP A 285 -24.00 20.80 0.57
N MET A 286 -23.36 21.41 1.58
CA MET A 286 -21.98 21.89 1.46
C MET A 286 -21.00 20.82 1.91
N PHE A 287 -20.49 20.07 0.93
CA PHE A 287 -19.21 19.42 1.02
C PHE A 287 -18.20 20.23 0.20
N SER A 288 -17.14 20.69 0.85
CA SER A 288 -16.01 21.27 0.14
C SER A 288 -14.74 20.55 0.57
N GLY A 289 -13.79 20.46 -0.35
CA GLY A 289 -12.61 19.65 -0.15
C GLY A 289 -11.75 19.60 -1.39
N LEU A 290 -10.74 18.75 -1.37
CA LEU A 290 -9.96 18.41 -2.55
C LEU A 290 -9.72 16.91 -2.57
N TYR A 291 -9.52 16.38 -3.76
CA TYR A 291 -9.00 15.05 -3.99
C TYR A 291 -7.80 15.16 -4.94
N ALA A 292 -6.67 14.63 -4.50
CA ALA A 292 -5.44 14.53 -5.26
C ALA A 292 -5.25 13.05 -5.63
N LYS A 293 -5.45 12.74 -6.90
CA LYS A 293 -5.56 11.36 -7.39
C LYS A 293 -4.22 10.64 -7.28
N GLU A 294 -3.17 11.25 -7.81
CA GLU A 294 -1.82 10.69 -7.88
C GLU A 294 -1.27 10.40 -6.48
N GLU A 295 -1.66 11.23 -5.51
CA GLU A 295 -1.28 11.11 -4.11
C GLU A 295 -2.23 10.23 -3.29
N ASN A 296 -3.39 9.83 -3.85
CA ASN A 296 -4.50 9.19 -3.15
C ASN A 296 -4.81 9.93 -1.83
N PHE A 297 -4.94 11.24 -1.93
CA PHE A 297 -5.05 12.18 -0.81
C PHE A 297 -6.37 12.93 -0.92
N GLU A 298 -7.10 13.05 0.18
CA GLU A 298 -8.37 13.79 0.25
C GLU A 298 -8.29 14.80 1.40
N VAL A 299 -8.69 16.05 1.19
CA VAL A 299 -9.00 16.96 2.30
C VAL A 299 -10.46 17.26 2.31
N THR A 300 -11.04 17.18 3.50
CA THR A 300 -12.40 17.62 3.77
C THR A 300 -12.36 18.92 4.57
N VAL A 301 -13.13 19.92 4.14
CA VAL A 301 -13.33 21.16 4.92
C VAL A 301 -14.29 20.92 6.09
N GLY A 302 -15.29 20.07 5.85
CA GLY A 302 -16.26 19.60 6.84
C GLY A 302 -17.65 19.41 6.22
N TYR A 303 -18.45 18.51 6.80
CA TYR A 303 -19.81 18.18 6.31
C TYR A 303 -20.91 19.12 6.83
N LYS A 304 -20.57 20.13 7.64
CA LYS A 304 -21.56 21.01 8.27
C LYS A 304 -21.01 22.41 8.58
N ILE A 305 -21.07 23.28 7.59
CA ILE A 305 -20.75 24.70 7.72
C ILE A 305 -22.00 25.42 8.23
N LYS A 306 -21.93 26.02 9.42
CA LYS A 306 -23.10 26.59 10.11
C LYS A 306 -23.10 28.11 10.17
N THR A 307 -21.97 28.72 9.80
CA THR A 307 -21.72 30.16 9.92
C THR A 307 -20.72 30.56 8.85
N GLN A 308 -20.70 31.86 8.54
CA GLN A 308 -19.64 32.49 7.78
C GLN A 308 -18.26 32.12 8.36
N GLY A 309 -17.31 31.77 7.49
CA GLY A 309 -16.00 31.28 7.93
C GLY A 309 -15.05 30.98 6.77
N SER A 310 -13.76 30.92 7.10
CA SER A 310 -12.66 30.64 6.17
C SER A 310 -11.88 29.43 6.64
N TYR A 311 -11.56 28.54 5.71
CA TYR A 311 -10.88 27.27 5.95
C TYR A 311 -9.75 27.12 4.96
N TYR A 312 -8.60 26.60 5.37
CA TYR A 312 -7.47 26.43 4.46
C TYR A 312 -6.75 25.11 4.65
N TYR A 313 -6.15 24.62 3.57
CA TYR A 313 -5.24 23.50 3.58
C TYR A 313 -3.95 23.89 2.85
N ASN A 314 -2.81 23.51 3.43
CA ASN A 314 -1.50 23.74 2.82
C ASN A 314 -0.74 22.42 2.81
N GLN A 315 -0.54 21.89 1.61
CA GLN A 315 0.14 20.62 1.36
C GLN A 315 1.60 20.60 1.84
N ASN A 316 2.27 21.76 1.88
CA ASN A 316 3.66 21.88 2.38
C ASN A 316 3.75 21.87 3.91
N LEU A 317 2.60 21.95 4.60
CA LEU A 317 2.47 21.87 6.05
C LEU A 317 1.76 20.58 6.50
N SER A 318 1.40 19.69 5.57
CA SER A 318 0.57 18.51 5.87
C SER A 318 1.38 17.31 6.35
N SER A 319 0.70 16.55 7.19
CA SER A 319 1.20 15.66 8.22
C SER A 319 1.79 14.37 7.64
N ALA A 320 2.72 13.74 8.38
CA ALA A 320 3.24 12.41 8.06
C ALA A 320 2.12 11.43 7.68
N VAL A 321 2.36 10.57 6.68
CA VAL A 321 1.43 9.50 6.27
C VAL A 321 0.95 8.73 7.51
N LEU A 322 -0.32 8.93 7.88
CA LEU A 322 -0.91 8.26 9.03
C LEU A 322 -1.33 6.85 8.60
N MET A 323 -0.59 5.84 9.04
CA MET A 323 -0.90 4.44 8.74
C MET A 323 -2.03 3.94 9.65
N GLY A 324 -2.90 3.08 9.13
CA GLY A 324 -3.81 2.29 9.96
C GLY A 324 -2.99 1.27 10.77
N ILE A 325 -3.24 1.15 12.06
CA ILE A 325 -2.50 0.24 12.95
C ILE A 325 -3.47 -0.72 13.61
N ILE A 326 -3.26 -2.02 13.39
CA ILE A 326 -3.95 -3.10 14.10
C ILE A 326 -2.89 -3.77 14.97
N GLU A 327 -2.97 -3.62 16.30
CA GLU A 327 -1.95 -4.17 17.18
C GLU A 327 -2.46 -4.79 18.48
N LYS A 328 -1.81 -5.86 18.96
CA LYS A 328 -2.11 -6.46 20.27
C LYS A 328 -3.56 -6.89 20.45
N ASN A 329 -4.29 -7.15 19.37
CA ASN A 329 -5.65 -7.67 19.45
C ASN A 329 -5.61 -9.19 19.60
N ASN A 330 -6.56 -9.72 20.35
CA ASN A 330 -6.83 -11.15 20.46
C ASN A 330 -8.05 -11.48 19.59
N ILE A 331 -7.86 -12.21 18.50
CA ILE A 331 -8.88 -12.45 17.48
C ILE A 331 -9.07 -13.96 17.28
N GLU A 332 -10.22 -14.48 17.65
CA GLU A 332 -10.44 -15.93 17.70
C GLU A 332 -11.81 -16.41 17.20
N ASN A 333 -11.89 -17.66 16.74
CA ASN A 333 -13.15 -18.32 16.36
C ASN A 333 -13.96 -17.56 15.28
N ASN A 334 -13.28 -16.88 14.35
CA ASN A 334 -13.91 -16.22 13.19
C ASN A 334 -13.69 -17.02 11.91
N LYS A 335 -14.44 -16.75 10.83
CA LYS A 335 -14.08 -17.32 9.51
C LYS A 335 -12.76 -16.73 9.01
N TYR A 336 -12.58 -15.42 9.14
CA TYR A 336 -11.31 -14.74 8.89
C TYR A 336 -10.93 -13.95 10.14
N GLY A 337 -9.70 -14.08 10.64
CA GLY A 337 -9.23 -13.28 11.78
C GLY A 337 -9.05 -11.82 11.37
N ILE A 338 -8.12 -11.53 10.48
CA ILE A 338 -7.98 -10.21 9.83
C ILE A 338 -8.15 -10.38 8.31
N TYR A 339 -9.01 -9.57 7.71
CA TYR A 339 -9.28 -9.57 6.28
C TYR A 339 -8.97 -8.19 5.70
N LEU A 340 -8.06 -8.13 4.71
CA LEU A 340 -7.70 -6.91 4.01
C LEU A 340 -8.12 -7.01 2.54
N ASN A 341 -8.88 -6.05 2.03
CA ASN A 341 -9.29 -6.00 0.63
C ASN A 341 -9.03 -4.61 0.05
N SER A 342 -8.36 -4.56 -1.10
CA SER A 342 -8.02 -3.30 -1.78
C SER A 342 -7.42 -2.24 -0.85
N SER A 343 -6.65 -2.67 0.14
CA SER A 343 -6.25 -1.90 1.32
C SER A 343 -4.73 -1.77 1.38
N SER A 344 -4.21 -0.54 1.45
CA SER A 344 -2.76 -0.29 1.38
C SER A 344 -2.17 0.14 2.73
N LYS A 345 -0.84 0.23 2.90
CA LYS A 345 -0.11 0.87 4.02
C LYS A 345 -0.65 0.66 5.45
N ASN A 346 -1.27 -0.47 5.78
CA ASN A 346 -1.65 -0.81 7.14
C ASN A 346 -0.48 -1.50 7.86
N ILE A 347 -0.36 -1.30 9.18
CA ILE A 347 0.59 -2.00 10.04
C ILE A 347 -0.17 -2.97 10.93
N LEU A 348 0.07 -4.26 10.75
CA LEU A 348 -0.45 -5.33 11.58
C LEU A 348 0.69 -5.85 12.44
N VAL A 349 0.64 -5.61 13.76
CA VAL A 349 1.75 -5.95 14.65
C VAL A 349 1.33 -6.51 16.01
N ASN A 350 2.00 -7.56 16.48
CA ASN A 350 1.75 -8.15 17.82
C ASN A 350 0.31 -8.62 18.06
N ASN A 351 -0.47 -8.93 17.02
CA ASN A 351 -1.79 -9.51 17.20
C ASN A 351 -1.70 -11.02 17.45
N THR A 352 -2.66 -11.56 18.20
CA THR A 352 -2.82 -13.01 18.43
C THR A 352 -4.08 -13.48 17.71
N LEU A 353 -3.91 -14.39 16.74
CA LEU A 353 -4.97 -14.90 15.88
C LEU A 353 -5.02 -16.43 15.96
N PHE A 354 -6.07 -17.00 16.55
CA PHE A 354 -6.18 -18.45 16.73
C PHE A 354 -7.60 -18.99 16.54
N ASN A 355 -7.74 -20.27 16.22
CA ASN A 355 -9.04 -20.93 15.98
C ASN A 355 -9.93 -20.26 14.92
N ASN A 356 -9.40 -19.38 14.08
CA ASN A 356 -10.13 -18.85 12.94
C ASN A 356 -10.09 -19.88 11.80
N THR A 357 -10.98 -19.81 10.81
CA THR A 357 -10.80 -20.64 9.60
C THR A 357 -9.55 -20.21 8.85
N ILE A 358 -9.41 -18.91 8.63
CA ILE A 358 -8.20 -18.29 8.11
C ILE A 358 -7.71 -17.21 9.09
N GLY A 359 -6.43 -17.23 9.45
CA GLY A 359 -5.83 -16.23 10.35
C GLY A 359 -5.85 -14.83 9.72
N ILE A 360 -4.95 -14.58 8.76
CA ILE A 360 -4.93 -13.37 7.95
C ILE A 360 -5.23 -13.72 6.50
N TYR A 361 -6.22 -13.05 5.92
CA TYR A 361 -6.53 -13.09 4.49
C TYR A 361 -6.30 -11.70 3.91
N SER A 362 -5.71 -11.62 2.72
CA SER A 362 -5.57 -10.32 2.06
C SER A 362 -5.56 -10.43 0.54
N GLU A 363 -6.19 -9.47 -0.11
CA GLU A 363 -6.43 -9.42 -1.55
C GLU A 363 -6.26 -7.99 -2.07
N ASN A 364 -5.56 -7.82 -3.20
CA ASN A 364 -5.30 -6.52 -3.84
C ASN A 364 -4.74 -5.43 -2.88
N SER A 365 -3.97 -5.86 -1.87
CA SER A 365 -3.58 -5.03 -0.73
C SER A 365 -2.06 -5.01 -0.57
N ASN A 366 -1.50 -3.91 -0.06
CA ASN A 366 -0.11 -3.82 0.42
C ASN A 366 -0.12 -3.45 1.90
N SER A 367 0.54 -4.18 2.77
CA SER A 367 0.55 -3.88 4.21
C SER A 367 1.80 -4.45 4.86
N THR A 368 2.17 -3.88 5.99
CA THR A 368 3.28 -4.35 6.83
C THR A 368 2.74 -5.30 7.89
N VAL A 369 3.18 -6.54 7.90
CA VAL A 369 2.69 -7.58 8.83
C VAL A 369 3.85 -8.17 9.61
N ASN A 370 4.05 -7.72 10.85
CA ASN A 370 5.23 -8.04 11.65
C ASN A 370 4.87 -8.57 13.04
N SER A 371 5.62 -9.54 13.57
CA SER A 371 5.50 -9.92 14.99
C SER A 371 4.11 -10.38 15.45
N ASN A 372 3.27 -10.93 14.56
CA ASN A 372 1.97 -11.49 14.93
C ASN A 372 2.08 -12.97 15.28
N THR A 373 1.29 -13.41 16.27
CA THR A 373 1.12 -14.82 16.64
C THR A 373 -0.14 -15.36 15.98
N ILE A 374 0.01 -16.02 14.84
CA ILE A 374 -1.11 -16.55 14.05
C ILE A 374 -0.99 -18.06 14.06
N CYS A 375 -1.81 -18.78 14.82
CA CYS A 375 -1.58 -20.20 15.08
C CYS A 375 -2.89 -20.94 15.38
N GLY A 376 -2.97 -22.23 15.02
CA GLY A 376 -4.14 -23.04 15.33
C GLY A 376 -5.38 -22.63 14.54
N ASN A 377 -5.20 -22.10 13.32
CA ASN A 377 -6.32 -21.74 12.44
C ASN A 377 -6.66 -22.95 11.55
N ILE A 378 -7.95 -23.18 11.30
CA ILE A 378 -8.47 -24.46 10.80
C ILE A 378 -7.95 -24.79 9.39
N GLN A 379 -7.84 -23.80 8.50
CA GLN A 379 -7.47 -24.01 7.11
C GLN A 379 -6.11 -23.39 6.77
N LEU A 380 -5.96 -22.09 6.97
CA LEU A 380 -4.73 -21.36 6.68
C LEU A 380 -4.48 -20.37 7.82
N ASN A 381 -3.24 -20.22 8.23
CA ASN A 381 -2.88 -19.09 9.07
C ASN A 381 -2.73 -17.83 8.22
N PHE A 382 -2.21 -17.98 7.00
CA PHE A 382 -1.95 -16.88 6.09
C PHE A 382 -2.42 -17.20 4.67
N ASN A 383 -3.27 -16.36 4.08
CA ASN A 383 -3.74 -16.50 2.70
C ASN A 383 -3.61 -15.19 1.90
N SER A 384 -2.91 -15.27 0.78
CA SER A 384 -2.56 -14.17 -0.10
C SER A 384 -2.61 -14.63 -1.55
N THR A 385 -3.75 -14.48 -2.22
CA THR A 385 -3.87 -14.93 -3.62
C THR A 385 -3.33 -13.89 -4.62
N ASN A 386 -3.45 -12.60 -4.31
CA ASN A 386 -3.14 -11.47 -5.22
C ASN A 386 -2.48 -10.27 -4.51
N TRP A 387 -1.45 -10.48 -3.69
CA TRP A 387 -0.81 -9.38 -2.95
C TRP A 387 -0.01 -8.43 -3.83
N GLN A 388 -0.14 -7.13 -3.55
CA GLN A 388 0.93 -6.19 -3.84
C GLN A 388 2.09 -6.44 -2.85
N SER A 389 3.29 -5.86 -3.03
CA SER A 389 4.43 -6.10 -2.14
C SER A 389 4.06 -5.88 -0.67
N THR A 390 4.08 -6.93 0.13
CA THR A 390 3.93 -6.87 1.58
C THR A 390 5.27 -7.15 2.24
N TYR A 391 5.48 -6.51 3.38
CA TYR A 391 6.73 -6.61 4.12
C TYR A 391 6.40 -7.22 5.48
N GLY A 392 6.98 -8.39 5.78
CA GLY A 392 6.71 -9.10 7.02
C GLY A 392 7.91 -9.90 7.50
N TYR A 393 8.38 -9.58 8.71
CA TYR A 393 9.41 -10.33 9.42
C TYR A 393 8.93 -10.64 10.85
N ASN A 394 9.41 -11.75 11.43
CA ASN A 394 9.14 -12.16 12.82
C ASN A 394 7.67 -12.43 13.19
N ASN A 395 6.75 -12.73 12.26
CA ASN A 395 5.54 -13.44 12.68
C ASN A 395 5.96 -14.86 13.16
N THR A 396 5.10 -15.57 13.89
CA THR A 396 5.46 -16.92 14.38
C THR A 396 5.91 -17.85 13.25
N CYS A 397 5.55 -17.56 12.00
CA CYS A 397 6.24 -18.04 10.81
C CYS A 397 6.66 -16.87 9.91
N ASN A 398 7.75 -17.02 9.16
CA ASN A 398 8.27 -15.95 8.29
C ASN A 398 7.63 -15.94 6.90
N ASN A 399 6.69 -16.86 6.61
CA ASN A 399 6.04 -16.96 5.31
C ASN A 399 4.83 -16.04 5.24
N SER A 400 4.77 -15.25 4.18
CA SER A 400 3.70 -14.30 3.89
C SER A 400 2.56 -14.90 3.05
N ASN A 401 2.61 -16.17 2.64
CA ASN A 401 1.52 -16.82 1.89
C ASN A 401 1.47 -18.35 2.05
N GLY A 402 0.28 -18.92 1.88
CA GLY A 402 0.05 -20.37 1.72
C GLY A 402 0.33 -21.19 2.97
N TRP A 403 0.41 -20.54 4.13
CA TRP A 403 0.85 -21.17 5.36
C TRP A 403 -0.33 -21.77 6.13
N ASN A 404 -0.17 -23.02 6.57
CA ASN A 404 -1.05 -23.74 7.48
C ASN A 404 -0.26 -24.41 8.61
N ASP A 405 -0.96 -24.88 9.64
CA ASP A 405 -0.34 -25.57 10.78
C ASP A 405 0.24 -26.96 10.43
N SER A 406 0.10 -27.42 9.18
CA SER A 406 0.52 -28.76 8.74
C SER A 406 1.84 -28.82 7.96
N GLY A 407 2.45 -27.67 7.65
CA GLY A 407 3.66 -27.60 6.82
C GLY A 407 4.95 -27.66 7.63
N ILE A 408 5.53 -28.86 7.74
CA ILE A 408 6.89 -29.05 8.25
C ILE A 408 7.93 -28.34 7.38
N GLU A 409 7.71 -28.03 6.11
CA GLU A 409 8.74 -27.40 5.27
C GLU A 409 8.16 -26.36 4.31
N LYS A 410 8.95 -25.30 4.10
CA LYS A 410 8.74 -24.13 3.23
C LYS A 410 8.09 -22.91 3.90
N GLY A 411 8.93 -22.19 4.64
CA GLY A 411 8.77 -20.75 4.90
C GLY A 411 8.65 -20.34 6.37
N CYS A 412 8.67 -21.28 7.33
CA CYS A 412 8.58 -20.98 8.76
C CYS A 412 9.94 -21.07 9.45
N ARG A 413 10.46 -19.93 9.90
CA ARG A 413 11.60 -19.91 10.81
C ARG A 413 11.24 -20.33 12.23
N TYR A 414 10.04 -19.99 12.71
CA TYR A 414 9.59 -20.33 14.06
C TYR A 414 8.35 -21.24 14.04
N ARG A 415 8.12 -21.99 15.12
CA ARG A 415 6.88 -22.74 15.39
C ARG A 415 5.94 -21.94 16.28
N CYS A 416 4.67 -22.35 16.33
CA CYS A 416 3.64 -21.76 17.20
C CYS A 416 3.98 -21.66 18.68
N ASN A 417 4.91 -22.49 19.17
CA ASN A 417 5.42 -22.45 20.53
C ASN A 417 6.72 -21.62 20.69
N GLY A 418 7.12 -20.85 19.68
CA GLY A 418 8.30 -19.98 19.70
C GLY A 418 9.63 -20.68 19.41
N ILE A 419 9.63 -21.98 19.08
CA ILE A 419 10.85 -22.72 18.75
C ILE A 419 11.39 -22.25 17.40
N ASN A 420 12.68 -21.86 17.35
CA ASN A 420 13.38 -21.63 16.08
C ASN A 420 13.69 -22.96 15.40
N CYS A 421 13.19 -23.14 14.19
CA CYS A 421 13.29 -24.37 13.42
C CYS A 421 14.26 -24.27 12.24
N ASP A 422 14.62 -23.08 11.80
CA ASP A 422 15.55 -22.82 10.69
C ASP A 422 16.61 -21.84 11.19
N ALA A 423 17.74 -22.37 11.65
CA ALA A 423 18.74 -21.59 12.39
C ALA A 423 19.73 -20.87 11.46
N ASP A 424 20.06 -21.46 10.31
CA ASP A 424 20.99 -20.93 9.31
C ASP A 424 20.29 -20.17 8.15
N ASN A 425 18.95 -20.19 8.10
CA ASN A 425 18.08 -19.46 7.17
C ASN A 425 18.15 -19.96 5.73
N ASP A 426 18.19 -21.27 5.54
CA ASP A 426 18.23 -21.91 4.23
C ASP A 426 16.85 -22.46 3.76
N TYR A 427 15.81 -22.23 4.57
CA TYR A 427 14.42 -22.67 4.40
C TYR A 427 14.16 -24.17 4.60
N TYR A 428 15.17 -24.93 4.99
CA TYR A 428 15.01 -26.25 5.57
C TYR A 428 14.96 -26.12 7.09
N VAL A 429 14.28 -27.07 7.73
CA VAL A 429 14.04 -27.02 9.17
C VAL A 429 14.57 -28.25 9.88
N ASN A 430 15.01 -28.01 11.10
CA ASN A 430 15.68 -28.96 11.95
C ASN A 430 14.91 -30.28 12.09
N SER A 431 15.56 -31.36 11.66
CA SER A 431 15.00 -32.72 11.70
C SER A 431 14.76 -33.25 13.11
N SER A 432 15.58 -32.82 14.08
CA SER A 432 15.57 -33.30 15.47
C SER A 432 14.54 -32.58 16.36
N ILE A 433 14.34 -31.28 16.13
CA ILE A 433 13.50 -30.42 16.97
C ILE A 433 12.13 -30.18 16.30
N CYS A 434 12.14 -30.01 14.98
CA CYS A 434 10.99 -29.59 14.21
C CYS A 434 10.54 -30.63 13.17
N GLY A 435 11.13 -31.83 13.19
CA GLY A 435 10.70 -32.97 12.36
C GLY A 435 10.86 -32.74 10.86
N GLY A 436 11.72 -31.79 10.46
CA GLY A 436 12.02 -31.48 9.07
C GLY A 436 13.11 -32.33 8.43
N THR A 437 13.59 -31.88 7.28
CA THR A 437 14.58 -32.57 6.45
C THR A 437 15.93 -31.86 6.42
N ASP A 438 16.13 -30.80 7.21
CA ASP A 438 17.44 -30.17 7.31
C ASP A 438 18.49 -31.17 7.83
N CYS A 439 19.59 -31.17 7.11
CA CYS A 439 20.70 -32.10 7.22
C CYS A 439 21.79 -31.54 8.16
N ASP A 440 21.96 -30.23 8.21
CA ASP A 440 22.88 -29.54 9.12
C ASP A 440 22.32 -28.16 9.48
N ASP A 441 21.71 -28.07 10.65
CA ASP A 441 21.05 -26.86 11.17
C ASP A 441 21.96 -25.62 11.33
N ASN A 442 23.26 -25.75 11.08
CA ASN A 442 24.22 -24.66 11.21
C ASN A 442 24.91 -24.32 9.87
N ASN A 443 24.50 -24.92 8.75
CA ASN A 443 25.15 -24.76 7.48
C ASN A 443 24.15 -24.77 6.31
N ALA A 444 23.79 -23.57 5.86
CA ALA A 444 22.82 -23.33 4.78
C ALA A 444 23.19 -23.94 3.42
N LEU A 445 24.41 -24.45 3.25
CA LEU A 445 24.85 -25.18 2.06
C LEU A 445 24.57 -26.68 2.12
N ILE A 446 24.17 -27.23 3.27
CA ILE A 446 23.97 -28.66 3.51
C ILE A 446 22.51 -28.92 3.88
N ASN A 447 21.71 -29.24 2.87
CA ASN A 447 20.29 -29.52 2.93
C ASN A 447 19.91 -30.61 1.90
N PRO A 448 18.64 -31.06 1.83
CA PRO A 448 18.22 -32.10 0.91
C PRO A 448 18.53 -31.85 -0.57
N ASN A 449 18.72 -30.59 -0.97
CA ASN A 449 19.04 -30.21 -2.34
C ASN A 449 20.54 -29.93 -2.56
N THR A 450 21.39 -30.16 -1.57
CA THR A 450 22.84 -29.98 -1.70
C THR A 450 23.43 -30.86 -2.79
N LYS A 451 24.17 -30.21 -3.69
CA LYS A 451 24.93 -30.88 -4.73
C LYS A 451 26.36 -31.09 -4.27
N TRP A 452 26.79 -32.34 -4.36
CA TRP A 452 28.15 -32.77 -4.11
C TRP A 452 28.81 -33.13 -5.43
N TYR A 453 29.99 -32.59 -5.69
CA TYR A 453 30.81 -32.83 -6.88
C TYR A 453 31.92 -33.81 -6.54
N VAL A 454 32.21 -34.78 -7.41
CA VAL A 454 33.31 -35.73 -7.22
C VAL A 454 34.63 -34.96 -7.22
N ASP A 455 35.49 -35.22 -6.24
CA ASP A 455 36.84 -34.64 -6.11
C ASP A 455 37.85 -35.80 -6.18
N ASN A 456 38.22 -36.22 -7.38
CA ASN A 456 38.99 -37.46 -7.58
C ASN A 456 40.46 -37.32 -7.18
N ASP A 457 41.03 -36.12 -7.29
CA ASP A 457 42.45 -35.87 -7.03
C ASP A 457 42.75 -35.17 -5.68
N ASN A 458 41.70 -34.81 -4.93
CA ASN A 458 41.73 -34.21 -3.60
C ASN A 458 42.23 -32.77 -3.54
N ASP A 459 41.87 -31.95 -4.51
CA ASP A 459 42.24 -30.53 -4.57
C ASP A 459 41.16 -29.57 -4.05
N THR A 460 40.02 -30.11 -3.61
CA THR A 460 38.83 -29.42 -3.09
C THR A 460 37.90 -28.79 -4.12
N TYR A 461 38.24 -28.85 -5.41
CA TYR A 461 37.34 -28.57 -6.53
C TYR A 461 36.81 -29.88 -7.07
N GLY A 462 35.59 -29.84 -7.59
CA GLY A 462 34.93 -31.04 -8.09
C GLY A 462 34.57 -30.90 -9.55
N GLY A 463 34.68 -32.01 -10.27
CA GLY A 463 34.42 -32.06 -11.70
C GLY A 463 32.94 -31.99 -12.06
N THR A 464 32.63 -32.43 -13.27
CA THR A 464 31.26 -32.37 -13.81
C THR A 464 30.31 -33.42 -13.19
N THR A 465 30.87 -34.51 -12.66
CA THR A 465 30.08 -35.58 -12.02
C THR A 465 29.60 -35.10 -10.66
N ASN A 466 28.28 -35.03 -10.48
CA ASN A 466 27.67 -34.58 -9.23
C ASN A 466 26.46 -35.44 -8.84
N GLN A 467 26.12 -35.42 -7.55
CA GLN A 467 24.91 -36.01 -7.00
C GLN A 467 24.25 -35.09 -5.98
N THR A 468 22.92 -35.20 -5.85
CA THR A 468 22.12 -34.42 -4.90
C THR A 468 21.80 -35.26 -3.68
N ASN A 469 22.42 -34.93 -2.55
CA ASN A 469 22.31 -35.68 -1.31
C ASN A 469 22.39 -34.74 -0.11
N CYS A 470 21.52 -34.99 0.86
CA CYS A 470 21.47 -34.35 2.17
C CYS A 470 22.82 -34.42 2.91
N ASN A 471 23.37 -35.63 3.05
CA ASN A 471 24.66 -35.85 3.68
C ASN A 471 25.75 -36.07 2.63
N LYS A 472 26.98 -35.65 2.95
CA LYS A 472 28.17 -35.91 2.12
C LYS A 472 28.26 -37.41 1.76
N PRO A 473 28.30 -37.76 0.48
CA PRO A 473 28.45 -39.14 0.04
C PRO A 473 29.80 -39.74 0.47
N SER A 474 29.87 -41.08 0.58
CA SER A 474 31.12 -41.77 0.87
C SER A 474 32.12 -41.60 -0.28
N GLY A 475 33.37 -41.24 0.04
CA GLY A 475 34.42 -40.95 -0.94
C GLY A 475 34.84 -39.49 -0.91
N ASN A 476 35.56 -39.06 -1.95
CA ASN A 476 36.02 -37.70 -2.07
C ASN A 476 35.03 -36.88 -2.90
N TRP A 477 34.36 -35.97 -2.20
CA TRP A 477 33.34 -35.09 -2.74
C TRP A 477 33.51 -33.70 -2.13
N THR A 478 33.16 -32.67 -2.89
CA THR A 478 33.22 -31.27 -2.47
C THR A 478 31.93 -30.52 -2.83
N LEU A 479 31.73 -29.35 -2.21
CA LEU A 479 30.66 -28.41 -2.55
C LEU A 479 31.08 -27.45 -3.66
N THR A 480 32.37 -27.35 -3.94
CA THR A 480 32.94 -26.39 -4.90
C THR A 480 33.03 -27.04 -6.28
N PRO A 481 32.19 -26.66 -7.25
CA PRO A 481 32.38 -27.11 -8.63
C PRO A 481 33.56 -26.38 -9.28
N GLY A 482 34.08 -26.94 -10.37
CA GLY A 482 34.96 -26.21 -11.30
C GLY A 482 36.23 -26.93 -11.70
N ASP A 483 36.46 -28.15 -11.22
CA ASP A 483 37.65 -28.91 -11.60
C ASP A 483 37.61 -29.30 -13.08
N CYS A 484 38.68 -28.94 -13.79
CA CYS A 484 38.86 -29.13 -15.22
C CYS A 484 39.56 -30.45 -15.54
N ASP A 485 40.36 -30.98 -14.61
CA ASP A 485 41.06 -32.26 -14.72
C ASP A 485 41.07 -32.98 -13.38
N ASP A 486 39.98 -33.71 -13.13
CA ASP A 486 39.72 -34.59 -11.97
C ASP A 486 40.85 -35.60 -11.63
N ASN A 487 41.95 -35.67 -12.38
CA ASN A 487 43.09 -36.53 -12.09
C ASN A 487 44.37 -35.77 -11.69
N ASN A 488 44.33 -34.44 -11.64
CA ASN A 488 45.51 -33.61 -11.45
C ASN A 488 45.23 -32.35 -10.62
N LYS A 489 45.52 -32.50 -9.32
CA LYS A 489 45.30 -31.51 -8.25
C LYS A 489 45.86 -30.09 -8.41
N ASN A 490 46.61 -29.86 -9.49
CA ASN A 490 47.19 -28.55 -9.81
C ASN A 490 46.33 -27.79 -10.85
N ILE A 491 45.24 -28.36 -11.36
CA ILE A 491 44.41 -27.78 -12.42
C ILE A 491 42.96 -27.64 -11.94
N THR A 492 42.67 -26.59 -11.17
CA THR A 492 41.39 -26.46 -10.45
C THR A 492 40.31 -25.61 -11.15
N ASN A 493 40.68 -24.68 -12.05
CA ASN A 493 39.72 -23.64 -12.52
C ASN A 493 40.06 -22.97 -13.88
N GLU A 494 41.11 -23.42 -14.58
CA GLU A 494 41.48 -22.91 -15.91
C GLU A 494 41.54 -24.06 -16.90
N CYS A 495 40.38 -24.37 -17.49
CA CYS A 495 40.23 -25.35 -18.55
C CYS A 495 40.83 -24.77 -19.84
N CYS A 496 42.15 -24.85 -20.03
CA CYS A 496 42.75 -24.56 -21.33
C CYS A 496 42.72 -25.81 -22.23
N THR A 497 42.40 -25.62 -23.51
CA THR A 497 42.48 -26.68 -24.53
C THR A 497 43.89 -26.67 -25.13
N GLU A 498 44.52 -27.84 -25.28
CA GLU A 498 45.84 -27.94 -25.89
C GLU A 498 45.82 -27.34 -27.31
N PHE A 499 46.74 -26.42 -27.57
CA PHE A 499 46.85 -25.61 -28.79
C PHE A 499 45.73 -24.58 -29.08
N ASP A 500 44.79 -24.35 -28.16
CA ASP A 500 43.81 -23.25 -28.27
C ASP A 500 44.39 -21.99 -27.61
N PHE A 501 45.05 -21.17 -28.43
CA PHE A 501 45.82 -20.02 -27.96
C PHE A 501 45.02 -18.72 -27.99
N ASP A 502 43.87 -18.69 -28.66
CA ASP A 502 42.97 -17.54 -28.66
C ASP A 502 41.71 -17.73 -27.78
N ASN A 503 41.60 -18.89 -27.11
CA ASN A 503 40.57 -19.26 -26.15
C ASN A 503 39.17 -19.30 -26.76
N ASN A 504 39.08 -19.72 -28.02
CA ASN A 504 37.83 -19.80 -28.77
C ASN A 504 37.28 -21.24 -28.89
N THR A 505 37.97 -22.23 -28.31
CA THR A 505 37.66 -23.68 -28.31
C THR A 505 37.84 -24.42 -29.64
N ALA A 506 38.14 -23.73 -30.74
CA ALA A 506 38.53 -24.33 -32.01
C ALA A 506 40.06 -24.40 -32.09
N ILE A 507 40.58 -25.50 -32.64
CA ILE A 507 42.02 -25.63 -32.94
C ILE A 507 42.18 -25.38 -34.43
N ASP A 508 42.64 -24.18 -34.80
CA ASP A 508 42.82 -23.78 -36.18
C ASP A 508 44.03 -22.87 -36.40
N ILE A 509 44.17 -22.33 -37.61
CA ILE A 509 45.33 -21.52 -37.97
C ILE A 509 45.42 -20.20 -37.18
N PHE A 510 44.32 -19.70 -36.64
CA PHE A 510 44.30 -18.48 -35.84
C PHE A 510 44.95 -18.68 -34.47
N ASP A 511 44.97 -19.91 -33.93
CA ASP A 511 45.74 -20.25 -32.74
C ASP A 511 47.25 -20.11 -32.99
N ALA A 512 47.72 -20.55 -34.15
CA ALA A 512 49.13 -20.40 -34.52
C ALA A 512 49.50 -18.91 -34.66
N VAL A 513 48.57 -18.08 -35.14
CA VAL A 513 48.75 -16.62 -35.20
C VAL A 513 48.81 -16.04 -33.78
N ALA A 514 47.88 -16.42 -32.90
CA ALA A 514 47.86 -15.94 -31.51
C ALA A 514 49.14 -16.31 -30.74
N ALA A 515 49.66 -17.53 -30.92
CA ALA A 515 50.93 -17.95 -30.33
C ALA A 515 52.13 -17.16 -30.88
N LEU A 516 52.18 -16.89 -32.20
CA LEU A 516 53.23 -16.05 -32.78
C LEU A 516 53.14 -14.58 -32.32
N GLU A 517 51.94 -14.06 -32.09
CA GLU A 517 51.74 -12.73 -31.49
C GLU A 517 52.23 -12.69 -30.04
N HIS A 518 51.97 -13.73 -29.25
CA HIS A 518 52.53 -13.88 -27.90
C HIS A 518 54.07 -13.84 -27.93
N LEU A 519 54.70 -14.64 -28.80
CA LEU A 519 56.16 -14.71 -28.94
C LEU A 519 56.80 -13.42 -29.46
N SER A 520 56.12 -12.68 -30.34
CA SER A 520 56.69 -11.49 -30.99
C SER A 520 56.39 -10.18 -30.25
N SER A 521 55.31 -10.12 -29.48
CA SER A 521 54.81 -8.87 -28.89
C SER A 521 54.45 -8.96 -27.40
N GLY A 522 54.62 -10.14 -26.77
CA GLY A 522 54.30 -10.35 -25.35
C GLY A 522 52.80 -10.28 -25.05
N LYS A 523 51.95 -10.50 -26.06
CA LYS A 523 50.49 -10.58 -25.90
C LYS A 523 50.16 -11.67 -24.88
N TYR A 524 49.45 -11.33 -23.82
CA TYR A 524 49.05 -12.32 -22.81
C TYR A 524 48.08 -13.34 -23.43
N ILE A 525 48.28 -14.61 -23.11
CA ILE A 525 47.43 -15.74 -23.49
C ILE A 525 47.08 -16.50 -22.20
N SER A 526 45.83 -16.93 -22.09
CA SER A 526 45.39 -17.79 -21.00
C SER A 526 45.82 -19.23 -21.27
N GLY A 527 46.33 -19.95 -20.27
CA GLY A 527 46.58 -21.40 -20.39
C GLY A 527 47.93 -21.83 -20.95
N GLU A 528 49.00 -21.03 -20.82
CA GLU A 528 50.37 -21.37 -21.26
C GLU A 528 50.82 -22.78 -20.82
N GLY A 529 50.38 -23.22 -19.64
CA GLY A 529 50.72 -24.51 -19.05
C GLY A 529 50.12 -25.74 -19.74
N CYS A 530 49.12 -25.58 -20.61
CA CYS A 530 48.50 -26.68 -21.35
C CYS A 530 49.36 -27.13 -22.56
N THR A 531 49.91 -26.20 -23.34
CA THR A 531 50.60 -26.51 -24.60
C THR A 531 52.12 -26.50 -24.51
N ALA A 532 52.72 -25.70 -23.61
CA ALA A 532 54.18 -25.58 -23.43
C ALA A 532 54.90 -26.86 -22.96
N ARG A 533 54.18 -27.99 -22.88
CA ARG A 533 54.67 -29.28 -22.40
C ARG A 533 55.35 -30.13 -23.47
N ILE A 534 55.27 -29.74 -24.75
CA ILE A 534 55.92 -30.48 -25.85
C ILE A 534 57.42 -30.16 -25.93
N SER A 535 57.83 -28.94 -25.56
CA SER A 535 59.22 -28.47 -25.58
C SER A 535 60.02 -28.69 -24.27
N ASN A 536 59.41 -29.29 -23.22
CA ASN A 536 60.01 -29.52 -21.88
C ASN A 536 60.45 -28.26 -21.10
N ASN A 537 60.03 -27.05 -21.50
CA ASN A 537 60.48 -25.79 -20.89
C ASN A 537 59.39 -24.96 -20.17
N ASN A 538 58.13 -25.43 -20.10
CA ASN A 538 57.01 -24.74 -19.45
C ASN A 538 56.70 -23.32 -19.97
N GLU A 539 57.31 -22.90 -21.08
CA GLU A 539 56.98 -21.67 -21.82
C GLU A 539 56.69 -22.04 -23.27
N ILE A 540 55.76 -21.34 -23.91
CA ILE A 540 55.46 -21.55 -25.33
C ILE A 540 56.65 -21.07 -26.15
N ASP A 541 57.09 -21.90 -27.10
CA ASP A 541 58.12 -21.54 -28.06
C ASP A 541 57.70 -21.82 -29.51
N LEU A 542 58.60 -21.56 -30.45
CA LEU A 542 58.33 -21.75 -31.87
C LEU A 542 58.13 -23.23 -32.25
N MET A 543 58.65 -24.18 -31.46
CA MET A 543 58.40 -25.60 -31.69
C MET A 543 56.97 -25.97 -31.36
N ASP A 544 56.37 -25.36 -30.34
CA ASP A 544 54.96 -25.57 -30.01
C ASP A 544 54.05 -25.04 -31.14
N VAL A 545 54.39 -23.90 -31.74
CA VAL A 545 53.70 -23.37 -32.94
C VAL A 545 53.83 -24.32 -34.14
N PHE A 546 55.01 -24.90 -34.36
CA PHE A 546 55.19 -25.86 -35.44
C PHE A 546 54.47 -27.18 -35.20
N ALA A 547 54.39 -27.64 -33.95
CA ALA A 547 53.60 -28.81 -33.58
C ALA A 547 52.12 -28.58 -33.85
N LEU A 548 51.60 -27.39 -33.52
CA LEU A 548 50.23 -26.99 -33.86
C LEU A 548 49.97 -26.99 -35.37
N ILE A 549 50.82 -26.32 -36.15
CA ILE A 549 50.67 -26.26 -37.61
C ILE A 549 50.71 -27.66 -38.21
N HIS A 550 51.60 -28.53 -37.72
CA HIS A 550 51.68 -29.91 -38.16
C HIS A 550 50.40 -30.70 -37.83
N LYS A 551 49.83 -30.49 -36.63
CA LYS A 551 48.56 -31.10 -36.22
C LYS A 551 47.41 -30.65 -37.12
N ILE A 552 47.25 -29.34 -37.35
CA ILE A 552 46.22 -28.79 -38.25
C ILE A 552 46.34 -29.40 -39.65
N VAL A 553 47.54 -29.53 -40.19
CA VAL A 553 47.77 -30.05 -41.56
C VAL A 553 47.49 -31.55 -41.67
N ILE A 554 47.62 -32.32 -40.59
CA ILE A 554 47.37 -33.78 -40.60
C ILE A 554 45.91 -34.11 -40.28
N GLU A 555 45.30 -33.37 -39.36
CA GLU A 555 43.98 -33.67 -38.81
C GLU A 555 42.83 -32.86 -39.45
N GLY A 556 43.12 -31.71 -40.09
CA GLY A 556 42.16 -30.86 -40.78
C GLY A 556 42.27 -30.92 -42.30
#